data_AF-A0A382D863-F1
#
_entry.id   AF-A0A382D863-F1
#
_cell.length_a   1.000
_cell.length_b   1.000
_cell.length_c   1.000
_cell.angle_alpha   90.00
_cell.angle_beta   90.00
_cell.angle_gamma   90.00
#
_symmetry.space_group_name_H-M   'P 1'
#
loop_
_entity.id
_entity.type
_entity.pdbx_description
1 polymer ?
#
loop_
_entity_poly.entity_id
_entity_poly.type
_entity_poly.pdbx_seq_one_letter_code
_entity_poly.pdbx_strand_id
1 'polypeptide(L)' 'PKEVADTIVKAVKDEKPLPRYIVGNDASMFLEAKKSKTDIEFENYLKKELYGE' A
#
# COMPACT_ATOMS: atom_id res chain seq x y z
N PRO A 1 14.06 -1.97 1.15
CA PRO A 1 14.52 -2.39 -0.21
C PRO A 1 14.23 -3.86 -0.56
N LYS A 2 14.40 -4.80 0.38
CA LYS A 2 14.21 -6.25 0.15
C LYS A 2 12.80 -6.63 -0.33
N GLU A 3 11.74 -6.19 0.34
CA GLU A 3 10.35 -6.50 -0.04
C GLU A 3 10.00 -6.10 -1.48
N VAL A 4 10.55 -4.97 -1.94
CA VAL A 4 10.39 -4.51 -3.31
C VAL A 4 11.09 -5.46 -4.28
N ALA A 5 12.34 -5.83 -4.00
CA ALA A 5 13.08 -6.78 -4.83
C ALA A 5 12.38 -8.14 -4.91
N ASP A 6 11.90 -8.67 -3.78
CA ASP A 6 11.20 -9.95 -3.71
C ASP A 6 9.91 -9.93 -4.55
N THR A 7 9.16 -8.82 -4.49
CA THR A 7 7.94 -8.64 -5.29
C THR A 7 8.24 -8.56 -6.78
N ILE A 8 9.32 -7.87 -7.17
CA ILE A 8 9.75 -7.80 -8.58
C ILE A 8 10.12 -9.19 -9.09
N VAL A 9 10.93 -9.94 -8.33
CA VAL A 9 11.32 -11.31 -8.69
C VAL A 9 10.10 -12.21 -8.83
N LYS A 10 9.10 -12.07 -7.94
CA LYS A 10 7.84 -12.80 -8.04
C LYS A 10 7.07 -12.43 -9.31
N ALA A 11 6.90 -11.14 -9.58
CA ALA A 11 6.16 -10.67 -10.75
C ALA A 11 6.77 -11.15 -12.07
N VAL A 12 8.10 -11.15 -12.19
CA VAL A 12 8.80 -11.62 -13.40
C VAL A 12 8.66 -13.13 -13.61
N LYS A 13 8.48 -13.90 -12.54
CA LYS A 13 8.33 -15.37 -12.58
C LYS A 13 6.88 -15.84 -12.69
N ASP A 14 5.91 -14.96 -12.50
CA ASP A 14 4.49 -15.30 -12.54
C ASP A 14 4.03 -15.52 -13.99
N GLU A 15 3.26 -16.58 -14.25
CA GLU A 15 2.71 -16.85 -15.60
C GLU A 15 1.70 -15.79 -16.04
N LYS A 16 1.05 -15.15 -15.06
CA LYS A 16 0.07 -14.07 -15.27
C LYS A 16 0.34 -12.94 -14.27
N PRO A 17 1.35 -12.09 -14.54
CA PRO A 17 1.68 -11.00 -13.62
C PRO A 17 0.53 -9.99 -13.54
N LEU A 18 0.34 -9.43 -12.36
CA LEU A 18 -0.62 -8.36 -12.14
C LEU A 18 -0.05 -7.04 -12.70
N PRO A 19 -0.90 -6.16 -13.25
CA PRO A 19 -0.45 -4.85 -13.71
C PRO A 19 0.00 -3.94 -12.56
N ARG A 20 -0.39 -4.25 -11.31
CA ARG A 20 -0.01 -3.51 -10.10
C ARG A 20 0.18 -4.46 -8.92
N TYR A 21 1.25 -4.23 -8.17
CA TYR A 21 1.54 -4.91 -6.91
C TYR A 21 1.62 -3.88 -5.80
N ILE A 22 0.98 -4.17 -4.67
CA ILE A 22 1.09 -3.38 -3.45
C ILE A 22 2.31 -3.92 -2.70
N VAL A 23 3.23 -3.04 -2.32
CA VAL A 23 4.46 -3.41 -1.63
C VAL A 23 4.65 -2.51 -0.42
N GLY A 24 5.03 -3.11 0.70
CA GLY A 24 5.21 -2.42 1.98
C GLY A 24 3.94 -2.43 2.83
N ASN A 25 4.13 -2.56 4.13
CA ASN A 25 3.03 -2.64 5.10
C ASN A 25 2.21 -1.35 5.13
N ASP A 26 2.88 -0.19 5.11
CA ASP A 26 2.24 1.13 5.13
C ASP A 26 1.32 1.34 3.92
N ALA A 27 1.78 0.93 2.72
CA ALA A 27 0.99 1.04 1.50
C ALA A 27 -0.28 0.18 1.55
N SER A 28 -0.20 -1.03 2.15
CA SER A 28 -1.36 -1.88 2.35
C SER A 28 -2.34 -1.26 3.35
N MET A 29 -1.83 -0.78 4.49
CA MET A 29 -2.60 -0.14 5.54
C MET A 29 -3.35 1.11 5.04
N PHE A 30 -2.70 1.97 4.25
CA PHE A 30 -3.34 3.14 3.65
C PHE A 30 -4.43 2.77 2.63
N LEU A 31 -4.23 1.73 1.82
CA LEU A 31 -5.24 1.29 0.86
C LEU A 31 -6.47 0.68 1.54
N GLU A 32 -6.28 -0.04 2.65
CA GLU A 32 -7.39 -0.57 3.45
C GLU A 32 -8.15 0.55 4.17
N ALA A 33 -7.44 1.52 4.74
CA ALA A 33 -8.06 2.70 5.34
C ALA A 33 -8.88 3.49 4.32
N LYS A 34 -8.37 3.69 3.10
CA LYS A 34 -9.12 4.37 2.02
C LYS A 34 -10.39 3.63 1.62
N LYS A 35 -10.39 2.29 1.65
CA LYS A 35 -11.58 1.49 1.30
C LYS A 35 -12.64 1.47 2.40
N SER A 36 -12.24 1.66 3.64
CA SER A 36 -13.10 1.51 4.83
C SER A 36 -13.58 2.83 5.42
N LYS A 37 -12.95 3.95 5.07
CA LYS A 37 -13.25 5.29 5.59
C LYS A 37 -13.83 6.18 4.51
N THR A 38 -14.63 7.18 4.92
CA THR A 38 -15.01 8.29 4.03
C THR A 38 -13.79 9.14 3.69
N ASP A 39 -13.85 9.91 2.60
CA ASP A 39 -12.72 10.73 2.14
C ASP A 39 -12.20 11.67 3.24
N ILE A 40 -13.11 12.27 4.03
CA ILE A 40 -12.76 13.17 5.14
C ILE A 40 -12.02 12.43 6.27
N GLU A 41 -12.52 11.25 6.65
CA GLU A 41 -11.90 10.42 7.70
C GLU A 41 -10.53 9.89 7.28
N PHE A 42 -10.37 9.58 6.00
CA PHE A 42 -9.11 9.13 5.44
C PHE A 42 -8.07 10.26 5.43
N GLU A 43 -8.44 11.49 5.07
CA GLU A 43 -7.55 12.65 5.15
C GLU A 43 -7.07 12.93 6.57
N ASN A 44 -7.97 12.87 7.55
CA ASN A 44 -7.62 13.06 8.96
C ASN A 44 -6.71 11.93 9.47
N TYR A 45 -6.96 10.70 9.03
CA TYR A 45 -6.10 9.56 9.32
C TYR A 45 -4.69 9.74 8.72
N LEU A 46 -4.57 10.18 7.47
CA LEU A 46 -3.28 10.48 6.85
C LEU A 46 -2.53 11.58 7.60
N LYS A 47 -3.22 12.64 8.02
CA LYS A 47 -2.60 13.73 8.79
C LYS A 47 -1.99 13.22 10.09
N LYS A 48 -2.74 12.39 10.82
CA LYS A 48 -2.27 11.78 12.07
C LYS A 48 -1.07 10.85 11.87
N GLU A 49 -1.14 9.94 10.90
CA GLU A 49 -0.08 8.95 10.67
C GLU A 49 1.20 9.57 10.08
N LEU A 50 1.09 10.61 9.25
CA LEU A 50 2.25 11.24 8.60
C LEU A 50 2.87 12.37 9.42
N TYR A 51 2.07 13.11 10.18
CA TYR A 51 2.51 14.32 10.89
C TYR A 51 2.41 14.23 12.42
N GLY A 52 1.80 13.18 12.97
CA GLY A 52 1.81 12.90 14.41
C GLY A 52 0.98 13.85 15.29
N GLU A 53 0.10 14.67 14.70
CA GLU A 53 -0.87 15.50 15.42
C GLU A 53 -2.12 14.72 15.89
#